data_AF-A0A2V6YIR6-F1
#
_entry.id   AF-A0A2V6YIR6-F1
#
_cell.length_a   1.000
_cell.length_b   1.000
_cell.length_c   1.000
_cell.angle_alpha   90.00
_cell.angle_beta   90.00
_cell.angle_gamma   90.00
#
_symmetry.space_group_name_H-M   'P 1'
#
loop_
_entity.id
_entity.type
_entity.pdbx_description
1 polymer ?
#
loop_
_entity_poly.entity_id
_entity_poly.type
_entity_poly.pdbx_seq_one_letter_code
_entity_poly.pdbx_strand_id
1 'polypeptide(L)'
;MFSGGSYREVARWLWNFLTAHAKRVDPRFEVELESGDEREGKSYGARLRLGPQVSPVVEFDYREVADNRGGLAWCAALAERAQALARGVLEAQRTADAGAR
;
A
#
# COMPACT_ATOMS: atom_id res chain seq x y z
N MET A 1 -8.38 -25.74 -3.94
CA MET A 1 -9.66 -25.03 -3.68
C MET A 1 -9.31 -23.55 -3.59
N PHE A 2 -9.72 -22.76 -4.58
CA PHE A 2 -9.41 -21.33 -4.67
C PHE A 2 -10.13 -20.59 -3.53
N SER A 3 -9.40 -20.07 -2.55
CA SER A 3 -9.90 -19.01 -1.64
C SER A 3 -9.44 -17.63 -2.13
N GLY A 4 -9.32 -17.49 -3.46
CA GLY A 4 -8.73 -16.35 -4.14
C GLY A 4 -9.55 -15.07 -4.07
N GLY A 5 -10.76 -15.08 -3.50
CA GLY A 5 -11.59 -13.89 -3.25
C GLY A 5 -11.94 -13.10 -4.52
N SER A 6 -13.09 -12.44 -4.51
CA SER A 6 -13.43 -11.46 -5.52
C SER A 6 -12.38 -10.33 -5.56
N TYR A 7 -12.23 -9.68 -6.71
CA TYR A 7 -11.36 -8.51 -6.89
C TYR A 7 -11.56 -7.46 -5.78
N ARG A 8 -12.80 -7.26 -5.30
CA ARG A 8 -13.13 -6.35 -4.20
C ARG A 8 -12.66 -6.83 -2.84
N GLU A 9 -12.73 -8.14 -2.56
CA GLU A 9 -12.20 -8.71 -1.32
C GLU A 9 -10.68 -8.63 -1.28
N VAL A 10 -10.02 -8.86 -2.42
CA VAL A 10 -8.57 -8.71 -2.53
C VAL A 10 -8.15 -7.26 -2.39
N ALA A 11 -8.88 -6.31 -2.98
CA ALA A 11 -8.67 -4.87 -2.77
C ALA A 11 -8.78 -4.50 -1.28
N ARG A 12 -9.83 -4.98 -0.60
CA ARG A 12 -10.04 -4.71 0.82
C ARG A 12 -8.91 -5.29 1.68
N TRP A 13 -8.47 -6.51 1.37
CA TRP A 13 -7.34 -7.13 2.05
C TRP A 13 -6.06 -6.31 1.85
N LEU A 14 -5.75 -5.93 0.61
CA LEU A 14 -4.55 -5.16 0.28
C LEU A 14 -4.55 -3.80 0.97
N TRP A 15 -5.68 -3.09 0.94
CA TRP A 15 -5.82 -1.81 1.63
C TRP A 15 -5.58 -1.93 3.14
N ASN A 16 -6.18 -2.93 3.79
CA ASN A 16 -5.98 -3.19 5.21
C ASN A 16 -4.51 -3.52 5.52
N PHE A 17 -3.89 -4.36 4.69
CA PHE A 17 -2.50 -4.77 4.85
C PHE A 17 -1.56 -3.57 4.77
N LEU A 18 -1.64 -2.80 3.68
CA LEU A 18 -0.82 -1.61 3.48
C LEU A 18 -1.05 -0.59 4.61
N THR A 19 -2.29 -0.37 5.02
CA THR A 19 -2.63 0.56 6.11
C THR A 19 -1.99 0.12 7.43
N ALA A 20 -2.13 -1.15 7.79
CA ALA A 20 -1.58 -1.67 9.04
C ALA A 20 -0.04 -1.60 9.07
N HIS A 21 0.64 -1.80 7.94
CA HIS A 21 2.10 -1.75 7.88
C HIS A 21 2.66 -0.32 7.74
N ALA A 22 1.98 0.58 7.03
CA ALA A 22 2.34 1.99 7.00
C ALA A 22 2.20 2.65 8.38
N LYS A 23 1.13 2.33 9.12
CA LYS A 23 0.88 2.86 10.47
C LYS A 23 1.88 2.42 11.54
N ARG A 24 2.67 1.36 11.28
CA ARG A 24 3.80 0.99 12.15
C ARG A 24 4.96 1.97 12.06
N VAL A 25 5.07 2.73 10.97
CA VAL A 25 6.10 3.76 10.80
C VAL A 25 5.65 5.08 11.43
N ASP A 26 4.42 5.53 11.11
CA ASP A 26 3.77 6.68 11.75
C ASP A 26 2.25 6.46 11.74
N PRO A 27 1.54 6.58 12.89
CA PRO A 27 0.10 6.31 12.95
C PRO A 27 -0.75 7.24 12.08
N ARG A 28 -0.20 8.38 11.65
CA ARG A 28 -0.88 9.37 10.78
C ARG A 28 -0.89 8.98 9.31
N PHE A 29 -0.17 7.92 8.91
CA PHE A 29 -0.22 7.45 7.53
C PHE A 29 -1.63 7.02 7.12
N GLU A 30 -2.00 7.40 5.90
CA GLU A 30 -3.21 6.99 5.21
C GLU A 30 -2.84 6.27 3.91
N VAL A 31 -3.68 5.32 3.48
CA VAL A 31 -3.50 4.58 2.23
C VAL A 31 -4.68 4.86 1.33
N GLU A 32 -4.38 5.31 0.12
CA GLU A 32 -5.35 5.48 -0.95
C GLU A 32 -5.14 4.34 -1.94
N LEU A 33 -6.19 3.54 -2.14
CA LEU A 33 -6.20 2.42 -3.06
C LEU A 33 -7.13 2.73 -4.23
N GLU A 34 -6.57 2.82 -5.42
CA GLU A 34 -7.25 2.93 -6.70
C GLU A 34 -7.60 1.53 -7.20
N SER A 35 -8.89 1.27 -7.36
CA SER A 35 -9.43 -0.01 -7.86
C SER A 35 -10.70 0.26 -8.67
N GLY A 36 -11.01 -0.60 -9.64
CA GLY A 36 -12.16 -0.42 -10.55
C GLY A 36 -11.74 0.10 -11.93
N ASP A 37 -12.73 0.47 -12.74
CA ASP A 37 -12.57 0.98 -14.11
C ASP A 37 -11.63 0.10 -14.96
N GLU A 38 -10.62 0.71 -15.60
CA GLU A 38 -9.66 0.02 -16.47
C GLU A 38 -8.79 -1.02 -15.74
N ARG A 39 -8.69 -0.90 -14.40
CA ARG A 39 -7.90 -1.77 -13.51
C ARG A 39 -8.69 -2.97 -13.00
N GLU A 40 -10.02 -2.98 -13.15
CA GLU A 40 -10.86 -4.04 -12.61
C GLU A 40 -10.44 -5.42 -13.14
N GLY A 41 -10.20 -6.36 -12.21
CA GLY A 41 -9.73 -7.70 -12.52
C GLY A 41 -8.28 -7.80 -13.04
N LYS A 42 -7.53 -6.69 -13.07
CA LYS A 42 -6.14 -6.66 -13.56
C LYS A 42 -5.17 -6.21 -12.48
N SER A 43 -5.45 -5.10 -11.82
CA SER A 43 -4.47 -4.48 -10.91
C SER A 43 -5.10 -3.50 -9.91
N TYR A 44 -4.26 -2.98 -9.03
CA TYR A 44 -4.56 -1.92 -8.08
C TYR A 44 -3.45 -0.87 -8.12
N GLY A 45 -3.81 0.41 -7.99
CA GLY A 45 -2.86 1.47 -7.68
C GLY A 45 -2.92 1.78 -6.18
N ALA A 46 -1.79 1.88 -5.50
CA ALA A 46 -1.78 2.34 -4.11
C ALA A 46 -0.78 3.49 -3.90
N ARG A 47 -1.14 4.43 -3.05
CA ARG A 47 -0.21 5.48 -2.58
C ARG A 47 -0.37 5.72 -1.09
N LEU A 48 0.72 6.11 -0.45
CA LEU A 48 0.75 6.50 0.95
C LEU A 48 0.66 8.02 1.06
N ARG A 49 -0.11 8.50 2.03
CA ARG A 49 -0.23 9.93 2.35
C ARG A 49 0.15 10.19 3.80
N LEU A 50 0.91 11.26 4.02
CA LEU A 50 1.22 11.82 5.32
C LEU A 50 1.07 13.35 5.24
N GLY A 51 -0.06 13.86 5.72
CA GLY A 51 -0.39 15.28 5.57
C GLY A 51 -0.39 15.68 4.08
N PRO A 52 0.40 16.69 3.66
CA PRO A 52 0.49 17.12 2.26
C PRO A 52 1.38 16.21 1.40
N GLN A 53 2.18 15.32 1.99
CA GLN A 53 3.11 14.48 1.23
C GLN A 53 2.44 13.19 0.80
N VAL A 54 2.66 12.84 -0.47
CA VAL A 54 2.13 11.64 -1.10
C VAL A 54 3.25 10.88 -1.79
N SER A 55 3.22 9.55 -1.66
CA SER A 55 4.12 8.70 -2.42
C SER A 55 3.73 8.66 -3.90
N PRO A 56 4.67 8.26 -4.79
CA PRO A 56 4.29 7.76 -6.11
C PRO A 56 3.27 6.62 -6.00
N VAL A 57 2.48 6.44 -7.07
CA VAL A 57 1.57 5.30 -7.19
C VAL A 57 2.39 4.03 -7.37
N VAL A 58 2.08 3.03 -6.56
CA VAL A 58 2.62 1.68 -6.66
C VAL A 58 1.57 0.77 -7.26
N GLU A 59 1.93 0.13 -8.37
CA GLU A 59 1.08 -0.84 -9.04
C GLU A 59 1.19 -2.21 -8.35
N PHE A 60 0.04 -2.88 -8.19
CA PHE A 60 -0.07 -4.25 -7.70
C PHE A 60 -0.92 -5.07 -8.68
N ASP A 61 -0.37 -6.16 -9.21
CA ASP A 61 -1.14 -7.08 -10.04
C ASP A 61 -2.19 -7.83 -9.20
N TYR A 62 -3.42 -7.92 -9.72
CA TYR A 62 -4.51 -8.57 -9.02
C TYR A 62 -4.21 -10.04 -8.75
N ARG A 63 -3.70 -10.78 -9.73
CA ARG A 63 -3.44 -12.22 -9.59
C ARG A 63 -2.31 -12.48 -8.62
N GLU A 64 -1.23 -11.69 -8.69
CA GLU A 64 -0.12 -11.80 -7.75
C GLU A 64 -0.59 -11.63 -6.30
N VAL A 65 -1.35 -10.57 -6.01
CA VAL A 65 -1.90 -10.35 -4.66
C VAL A 65 -2.89 -11.46 -4.30
N ALA A 66 -3.73 -11.87 -5.26
CA ALA A 66 -4.75 -12.85 -5.00
C ALA A 66 -4.15 -14.21 -4.60
N ASP A 67 -3.10 -14.63 -5.30
CA ASP A 67 -2.46 -15.93 -5.14
C ASP A 67 -1.50 -15.98 -3.95
N ASN A 68 -0.86 -14.85 -3.60
CA ASN A 68 0.21 -14.83 -2.60
C ASN A 68 -0.20 -14.30 -1.22
N ARG A 69 -1.37 -13.66 -1.06
CA ARG A 69 -1.80 -13.06 0.23
C ARG A 69 -1.91 -14.01 1.43
N GLY A 70 -1.92 -15.32 1.18
CA GLY A 70 -1.86 -16.36 2.22
C GLY A 70 -0.44 -16.80 2.58
N GLY A 71 0.57 -16.40 1.81
CA GLY A 71 1.96 -16.81 1.97
C GLY A 71 2.73 -15.89 2.92
N LEU A 72 3.27 -16.45 4.00
CA LEU A 72 4.01 -15.68 5.01
C LEU A 72 5.24 -14.95 4.44
N ALA A 73 6.01 -15.61 3.59
CA ALA A 73 7.21 -15.01 2.98
C ALA A 73 6.88 -13.82 2.09
N TRP A 74 5.82 -13.94 1.27
CA TRP A 74 5.37 -12.86 0.40
C TRP A 74 4.79 -11.70 1.22
N CYS A 75 3.97 -11.99 2.24
CA CYS A 75 3.49 -10.98 3.17
C CYS A 75 4.62 -10.24 3.89
N ALA A 76 5.67 -10.95 4.34
CA ALA A 76 6.84 -10.31 4.96
C ALA A 76 7.55 -9.34 3.98
N ALA A 77 7.76 -9.77 2.74
CA ALA A 77 8.35 -8.91 1.71
C ALA A 77 7.47 -7.68 1.40
N LEU A 78 6.15 -7.86 1.30
CA LEU A 78 5.21 -6.76 1.10
C LEU A 78 5.19 -5.79 2.30
N ALA A 79 5.27 -6.32 3.52
CA ALA A 79 5.34 -5.52 4.74
C ALA A 79 6.58 -4.63 4.77
N GLU A 80 7.75 -5.18 4.41
CA GLU A 80 8.99 -4.42 4.31
C GLU A 80 8.90 -3.34 3.23
N ARG A 81 8.36 -3.69 2.06
CA ARG A 81 8.13 -2.72 0.97
C ARG A 81 7.22 -1.57 1.40
N ALA A 82 6.11 -1.87 2.09
CA ALA A 82 5.17 -0.86 2.58
C ALA A 82 5.83 0.07 3.61
N GLN A 83 6.62 -0.48 4.54
CA GLN A 83 7.32 0.32 5.54
C GLN A 83 8.46 1.15 4.94
N ALA A 84 9.19 0.63 3.96
CA ALA A 84 10.21 1.37 3.23
C ALA A 84 9.61 2.58 2.49
N LEU A 85 8.48 2.38 1.82
CA LEU A 85 7.74 3.46 1.17
C LEU A 85 7.28 4.53 2.18
N ALA A 86 6.73 4.10 3.32
CA ALA A 86 6.30 5.00 4.38
C ALA A 86 7.47 5.81 4.96
N ARG A 87 8.62 5.17 5.19
CA ARG A 87 9.84 5.86 5.65
C ARG A 87 10.28 6.93 4.66
N GLY A 88 10.28 6.63 3.35
CA GLY A 88 10.61 7.62 2.32
C GLY A 88 9.68 8.84 2.32
N VAL A 89 8.37 8.64 2.48
CA VAL A 89 7.41 9.77 2.59
C VAL A 89 7.66 10.58 3.86
N LEU A 90 7.95 9.92 4.99
CA LEU A 90 8.23 10.59 6.25
C LEU A 90 9.52 11.44 6.17
N GLU A 91 10.54 10.95 5.49
CA GLU A 91 11.79 11.69 5.26
C GLU A 91 11.56 12.90 4.34
N ALA A 92 10.76 12.74 3.28
CA ALA A 92 10.35 13.85 2.42
C ALA A 92 9.59 14.94 3.20
N GLN A 93 8.65 14.55 4.07
CA GLN A 93 7.93 15.47 4.95
C GLN A 93 8.88 16.24 5.88
N ARG A 94 9.82 15.54 6.55
CA ARG A 94 10.79 16.18 7.44
C ARG A 94 11.68 17.18 6.69
N THR A 95 12.09 16.84 5.48
CA THR A 95 12.92 17.73 4.63
C THR A 95 12.13 18.98 4.23
N ALA A 96 10.87 18.83 3.84
CA ALA A 96 9.99 19.95 3.53
C ALA A 96 9.75 20.86 4.75
N ASP A 97 9.52 20.28 5.93
CA ASP A 97 9.31 21.04 7.17
C ASP A 97 10.58 21.78 7.63
N ALA A 98 11.76 21.22 7.39
CA ALA A 98 13.04 21.84 7.73
C ALA A 98 13.38 23.04 6.83
N GLY A 99 12.99 23.01 5.55
CA GLY A 99 13.19 24.12 4.62
C GLY A 99 12.17 25.26 4.77
N ALA A 100 11.06 25.02 5.48
CA ALA A 100 10.03 26.02 5.74
C ALA A 100 10.28 26.86 7.02
N ARG A 101 11.32 26.54 7.79
CA ARG A 101 11.73 27.24 9.02
C ARG A 101 12.91 28.16 8.75
#